data_AF-A0A830D0T6-F1
#
_entry.id   AF-A0A830D0T6-F1
#
_cell.length_a   1.000
_cell.length_b   1.000
_cell.length_c   1.000
_cell.angle_alpha   90.00
_cell.angle_beta   90.00
_cell.angle_gamma   90.00
#
_symmetry.space_group_name_H-M   'P 1'
#
loop_
_entity.id
_entity.type
_entity.pdbx_description
1 polymer ?
#
loop_
_entity_poly.entity_id
_entity_poly.type
_entity_poly.pdbx_seq_one_letter_code
_entity_poly.pdbx_strand_id
1 'polypeptide(L)'
;MVVKRTKRKHNEANPPCVVCRGSGRVDCSDCNGRGRTNHIQLTMLPKGEWPKWCRRCGGSGLGYCNRCLGTGEYRYIMGFHFMNKDNDRVRHNRVGNRQGSHSFMELLLNSDQSDLNSKM
;
A
#
# COMPACT_ATOMS: atom_id res chain seq x y z
N MET A 1 11.03 -10.65 42.48
CA MET A 1 9.93 -10.39 41.53
C MET A 1 10.38 -10.81 40.14
N VAL A 2 9.84 -11.90 39.58
CA VAL A 2 10.22 -12.37 38.24
C VAL A 2 9.32 -11.66 37.22
N VAL A 3 9.89 -10.75 36.45
CA VAL A 3 9.19 -10.07 35.35
C VAL A 3 8.95 -11.10 34.25
N LYS A 4 7.73 -11.64 34.18
CA LYS A 4 7.31 -12.51 33.09
C LYS A 4 7.23 -11.66 31.82
N ARG A 5 8.26 -11.76 30.97
CA ARG A 5 8.23 -11.26 29.58
C ARG A 5 7.05 -11.92 28.87
N THR A 6 5.96 -11.20 28.69
CA THR A 6 4.84 -11.65 27.88
C THR A 6 5.34 -11.75 26.43
N LYS A 7 5.46 -12.97 25.90
CA LYS A 7 5.61 -13.20 24.46
C LYS A 7 4.43 -12.53 23.78
N ARG A 8 4.66 -11.42 23.07
CA ARG A 8 3.69 -10.87 22.13
C ARG A 8 3.32 -12.02 21.19
N LYS A 9 2.02 -12.29 21.00
CA LYS A 9 1.52 -13.19 19.96
C LYS A 9 1.91 -12.60 18.59
N HIS A 10 3.14 -12.81 18.17
CA HIS A 10 3.48 -12.85 16.76
C HIS A 10 3.01 -14.23 16.30
N ASN A 11 2.07 -14.32 15.36
CA ASN A 11 1.86 -15.48 14.48
C ASN A 11 0.65 -15.27 13.56
N GLU A 12 0.64 -14.14 12.86
CA GLU A 12 0.14 -14.15 11.49
C GLU A 12 1.26 -13.47 10.72
N ALA A 13 2.10 -14.25 10.03
CA ALA A 13 3.11 -13.64 9.17
C ALA A 13 2.35 -12.76 8.18
N ASN A 14 2.76 -11.48 8.06
CA ASN A 14 2.14 -10.61 7.07
C ASN A 14 2.18 -11.34 5.71
N PRO A 15 1.05 -11.40 4.99
CA PRO A 15 1.02 -12.13 3.73
C PRO A 15 2.11 -11.59 2.80
N PRO A 16 2.71 -12.43 1.93
CA PRO A 16 3.75 -11.96 1.04
C PRO A 16 3.20 -10.92 0.06
N CYS A 17 4.05 -9.98 -0.34
CA CYS A 17 3.71 -9.02 -1.37
C CYS A 17 3.38 -9.77 -2.68
N VAL A 18 2.21 -9.52 -3.25
CA VAL A 18 1.74 -10.23 -4.45
C VAL A 18 2.55 -9.92 -5.72
N VAL A 19 3.30 -8.81 -5.73
CA VAL A 19 4.12 -8.41 -6.90
C VAL A 19 5.47 -9.12 -6.89
N CYS A 20 6.20 -9.05 -5.78
CA CYS A 20 7.53 -9.66 -5.65
C CYS A 20 7.53 -11.03 -4.98
N ARG A 21 6.34 -11.55 -4.64
CA ARG A 21 6.11 -12.86 -4.00
C ARG A 21 6.96 -13.08 -2.74
N GLY A 22 7.14 -12.04 -1.93
CA GLY A 22 7.93 -12.14 -0.69
C GLY A 22 9.40 -11.71 -0.81
N SER A 23 9.96 -11.60 -2.02
CA SER A 23 11.41 -11.33 -2.17
C SER A 23 11.83 -9.88 -1.89
N GLY A 24 10.89 -8.94 -1.96
CA GLY A 24 11.19 -7.49 -1.89
C GLY A 24 11.90 -6.94 -3.14
N ARG A 25 12.27 -7.78 -4.10
CA ARG A 25 12.99 -7.41 -5.32
C ARG A 25 12.18 -7.78 -6.56
N VAL A 26 12.33 -7.02 -7.63
CA VAL A 26 11.76 -7.31 -8.95
C VAL A 26 12.80 -7.00 -10.01
N ASP A 27 12.59 -7.49 -11.24
CA ASP A 27 13.45 -7.12 -12.36
C ASP A 27 13.48 -5.60 -12.53
N CYS A 28 14.68 -5.07 -12.74
CA CYS A 28 14.86 -3.66 -13.00
C CYS A 28 14.16 -3.28 -14.31
N SER A 29 13.30 -2.25 -14.26
CA SER A 29 12.57 -1.73 -15.43
C SER A 29 13.47 -1.29 -16.57
N ASP A 30 14.67 -0.80 -16.25
CA ASP A 30 15.56 -0.17 -17.24
C ASP A 30 16.41 -1.19 -18.00
N CYS A 31 16.62 -2.39 -17.43
CA CYS A 31 17.45 -3.44 -18.02
C CYS A 31 16.78 -4.81 -18.06
N ASN A 32 15.50 -4.90 -17.70
CA ASN A 32 14.69 -6.13 -17.67
C ASN A 32 15.42 -7.30 -17.00
N GLY A 33 15.98 -7.08 -15.81
CA GLY A 33 16.68 -8.14 -15.07
C GLY A 33 18.13 -8.38 -15.47
N ARG A 34 18.63 -7.78 -16.56
CA ARG A 34 19.97 -8.11 -17.11
C ARG A 34 21.15 -7.45 -16.39
N GLY A 35 20.93 -6.32 -15.75
CA GLY A 35 21.99 -5.52 -15.11
C GLY A 35 22.83 -4.68 -16.07
N ARG A 36 22.67 -4.82 -17.39
CA ARG A 36 23.39 -4.05 -18.42
C ARG A 36 22.44 -3.43 -19.43
N THR A 37 22.87 -2.38 -20.12
CA THR A 37 22.09 -1.69 -21.17
C THR A 37 22.57 -1.99 -22.58
N ASN A 38 23.80 -2.50 -22.75
CA ASN A 38 24.26 -3.00 -24.04
C ASN A 38 23.85 -4.46 -24.25
N HIS A 39 23.45 -4.79 -25.48
CA HIS A 39 23.06 -6.14 -25.89
C HIS A 39 22.06 -6.83 -24.94
N ILE A 40 21.00 -6.12 -24.54
CA ILE A 40 19.99 -6.63 -23.59
C ILE A 40 19.31 -7.93 -24.05
N GLN A 41 19.23 -8.14 -25.37
CA GLN A 41 18.63 -9.31 -25.99
C GLN A 41 19.52 -10.55 -25.84
N LEU A 42 20.84 -10.38 -25.74
CA LEU A 42 21.77 -11.50 -25.61
C LEU A 42 21.93 -11.87 -24.14
N THR A 43 21.91 -13.17 -23.83
CA THR A 43 22.17 -13.67 -22.46
C THR A 43 23.62 -13.43 -22.05
N MET A 44 24.55 -13.69 -22.97
CA MET A 44 25.99 -13.44 -22.80
C MET A 44 26.41 -12.25 -23.65
N LEU A 45 27.34 -11.44 -23.13
CA LEU A 45 27.92 -10.36 -23.90
C LEU A 45 28.88 -10.94 -24.97
N PRO A 46 28.92 -10.37 -26.19
CA PRO A 46 29.89 -10.78 -27.20
C PRO A 46 31.33 -10.65 -26.69
N LYS A 47 32.22 -11.52 -27.21
CA LYS A 47 33.64 -11.45 -26.86
C LYS A 47 34.22 -10.10 -27.28
N GLY A 48 35.01 -9.48 -26.40
CA GLY A 48 35.69 -8.21 -26.67
C GLY A 48 34.90 -6.96 -26.29
N GLU A 49 33.62 -7.08 -25.93
CA GLU A 49 32.84 -5.96 -25.43
C GLU A 49 32.79 -5.92 -23.90
N TRP A 50 32.78 -4.71 -23.34
CA TRP A 50 32.59 -4.50 -21.90
C TRP A 50 31.12 -4.19 -21.59
N PRO A 51 30.57 -4.70 -20.46
CA PRO A 51 29.20 -4.42 -20.07
C PRO A 51 29.04 -2.94 -19.72
N LYS A 52 28.06 -2.29 -20.36
CA LYS A 52 27.57 -0.98 -19.93
C LYS A 52 26.56 -1.21 -18.82
N TRP A 53 27.01 -1.08 -17.58
CA TRP A 53 26.18 -1.33 -16.41
C TRP A 53 24.96 -0.42 -16.36
N CYS A 54 23.81 -1.00 -16.03
CA CYS A 54 22.59 -0.24 -15.81
C CYS A 54 22.77 0.64 -14.56
N ARG A 55 22.68 1.96 -14.74
CA ARG A 55 22.84 2.95 -13.66
C ARG A 55 21.74 2.88 -12.61
N ARG A 56 20.53 2.44 -12.98
CA ARG A 56 19.38 2.35 -12.07
C ARG A 56 19.54 1.23 -11.04
N CYS A 57 20.02 0.05 -11.46
CA CYS A 57 20.21 -1.09 -10.56
C CYS A 57 21.68 -1.35 -10.17
N GLY A 58 22.62 -0.53 -10.65
CA GLY A 58 24.06 -0.67 -10.38
C GLY A 58 24.64 -2.00 -10.85
N GLY A 59 24.10 -2.59 -11.93
CA GLY A 59 24.56 -3.88 -12.44
C GLY A 59 23.87 -5.12 -11.87
N SER A 60 23.08 -4.99 -10.79
CA SER A 60 22.44 -6.16 -10.15
C SER A 60 21.31 -6.81 -10.95
N GLY A 61 20.73 -6.10 -11.91
CA GLY A 61 19.53 -6.51 -12.62
C GLY A 61 18.24 -6.38 -11.82
N LEU A 62 18.31 -6.12 -10.51
CA LEU A 62 17.16 -6.11 -9.62
C LEU A 62 16.90 -4.71 -9.06
N GLY A 63 15.62 -4.35 -9.00
CA GLY A 63 15.11 -3.16 -8.33
C GLY A 63 14.33 -3.51 -7.06
N TYR A 64 14.14 -2.53 -6.19
CA TYR A 64 13.17 -2.66 -5.10
C TYR A 64 11.76 -2.76 -5.68
N CYS A 65 10.97 -3.69 -5.13
CA CYS A 65 9.56 -3.76 -5.48
C CYS A 65 8.84 -2.48 -5.02
N ASN A 66 8.26 -1.75 -5.96
CA ASN A 66 7.51 -0.52 -5.71
C ASN A 66 6.32 -0.72 -4.74
N ARG A 67 5.65 -1.88 -4.79
CA ARG A 67 4.48 -2.17 -3.95
C ARG A 67 4.83 -2.34 -2.48
N CYS A 68 5.92 -3.03 -2.16
CA CYS A 68 6.33 -3.29 -0.78
C CYS A 68 7.51 -2.43 -0.31
N LEU A 69 8.06 -1.59 -1.20
CA LEU A 69 9.26 -0.78 -0.95
C LEU A 69 10.46 -1.61 -0.45
N GLY A 70 10.54 -2.86 -0.90
CA GLY A 70 11.64 -3.75 -0.52
C GLY A 70 11.39 -4.67 0.67
N THR A 71 10.28 -4.54 1.40
CA THR A 71 10.04 -5.38 2.59
C THR A 71 9.67 -6.82 2.25
N GLY A 72 9.15 -7.07 1.04
CA GLY A 72 8.62 -8.37 0.66
C GLY A 72 7.24 -8.67 1.26
N GLU A 73 6.78 -7.88 2.20
CA GLU A 73 5.48 -8.05 2.87
C GLU A 73 4.36 -7.30 2.13
N TYR A 74 3.13 -7.81 2.25
CA TYR A 74 1.95 -7.15 1.75
C TYR A 74 1.70 -5.85 2.50
N ARG A 75 1.57 -4.76 1.74
CA ARG A 75 1.16 -3.45 2.27
C ARG A 75 -0.32 -3.25 1.98
N TYR A 76 -1.12 -3.09 3.05
CA TYR A 76 -2.50 -2.64 2.93
C TYR A 76 -2.55 -1.26 2.30
N ILE A 77 -3.64 -0.95 1.58
CA ILE A 77 -3.86 0.37 0.98
C ILE A 77 -3.88 1.37 2.14
N MET A 78 -2.82 2.17 2.24
CA MET A 78 -2.77 3.25 3.23
C MET A 78 -3.55 4.43 2.64
N GLY A 79 -4.66 4.80 3.28
CA GLY A 79 -5.57 5.83 2.80
C GLY A 79 -6.85 5.90 3.65
N PHE A 80 -7.83 6.69 3.20
CA PHE A 80 -9.12 6.81 3.87
C PHE A 80 -9.91 5.51 3.71
N HIS A 81 -10.16 4.82 4.82
CA HIS A 81 -11.21 3.82 4.87
C HIS A 81 -12.55 4.55 4.80
N PHE A 82 -13.21 4.52 3.64
CA PHE A 82 -14.63 4.86 3.60
C PHE A 82 -15.35 3.82 4.47
N MET A 83 -15.85 4.24 5.63
CA MET A 83 -16.74 3.40 6.43
C MET A 83 -18.01 3.19 5.61
N ASN A 84 -18.07 2.10 4.83
CA ASN A 84 -19.33 1.62 4.30
C ASN A 84 -20.17 1.20 5.52
N LYS A 85 -21.04 2.11 5.94
CA LYS A 85 -22.07 1.88 6.96
C LYS A 85 -23.18 1.06 6.29
N ASP A 86 -22.92 -0.22 6.01
CA ASP A 86 -23.93 -1.25 5.75
C ASP A 86 -23.28 -2.63 5.66
N ASN A 87 -22.98 -3.23 6.82
CA ASN A 87 -23.27 -4.63 7.14
C ASN A 87 -22.74 -4.94 8.56
N ASP A 88 -23.47 -4.42 9.56
CA ASP A 88 -23.44 -5.00 10.88
C ASP A 88 -23.97 -6.43 10.82
N ARG A 89 -23.16 -7.40 11.27
CA ARG A 89 -23.56 -8.49 12.20
C ARG A 89 -22.43 -9.49 12.36
N VAL A 90 -21.41 -9.18 13.15
CA VAL A 90 -20.92 -10.10 14.21
C VAL A 90 -20.30 -9.28 15.35
N ARG A 91 -21.08 -9.16 16.43
CA ARG A 91 -20.71 -9.11 17.86
C ARG A 91 -19.55 -8.20 18.28
N HIS A 92 -19.85 -7.21 19.14
CA HIS A 92 -19.39 -7.23 20.53
C HIS A 92 -20.17 -6.22 21.39
N ASN A 93 -20.82 -6.73 22.43
CA ASN A 93 -21.47 -5.94 23.48
C ASN A 93 -20.47 -4.99 24.17
N ARG A 94 -20.84 -3.71 24.32
CA ARG A 94 -20.94 -2.99 25.62
C ARG A 94 -21.25 -1.49 25.42
N VAL A 95 -22.45 -1.11 25.87
CA VAL A 95 -22.80 0.04 26.73
C VAL A 95 -22.10 1.39 26.51
N GLY A 96 -22.91 2.43 26.22
CA GLY A 96 -22.51 3.83 26.40
C GLY A 96 -23.46 4.84 25.77
N ASN A 97 -24.50 5.24 26.52
CA ASN A 97 -25.43 6.33 26.20
C ASN A 97 -24.68 7.67 26.00
N ARG A 98 -24.91 8.40 24.89
CA ARG A 98 -24.73 9.86 24.77
C ARG A 98 -25.54 10.41 23.59
N GLN A 99 -26.35 11.41 23.90
CA GLN A 99 -27.23 12.15 23.01
C GLN A 99 -26.45 13.04 22.03
N GLY A 100 -27.01 13.19 20.83
CA GLY A 100 -26.94 14.40 20.01
C GLY A 100 -25.65 14.67 19.26
N SER A 101 -25.65 14.35 17.95
CA SER A 101 -24.86 15.11 16.98
C SER A 101 -25.65 15.15 15.67
N HIS A 102 -26.32 16.27 15.42
CA HIS A 102 -26.86 16.59 14.09
C HIS A 102 -25.74 16.47 13.05
N SER A 103 -26.05 15.84 11.92
CA SER A 103 -25.09 15.56 10.84
C SER A 103 -24.67 16.86 10.15
N PHE A 104 -23.39 16.98 9.81
CA PHE A 104 -22.86 18.08 8.97
C PHE A 104 -23.62 18.23 7.64
N MET A 105 -24.21 17.14 7.14
CA MET A 105 -25.05 17.18 5.93
C MET A 105 -26.38 17.92 6.13
N GLU A 106 -26.87 18.00 7.36
CA GLU A 106 -28.14 18.66 7.70
C GLU A 106 -27.98 20.19 7.76
N LEU A 107 -26.77 20.67 8.06
CA LEU A 107 -26.42 22.10 7.97
C LEU A 107 -26.27 22.58 6.52
N LEU A 108 -25.81 21.70 5.62
CA LEU A 108 -25.64 22.03 4.20
C LEU A 108 -26.98 22.11 3.45
N LEU A 109 -27.96 21.28 3.82
CA LEU A 109 -29.27 21.28 3.16
C LEU A 109 -30.17 22.49 3.51
N ASN A 110 -29.89 23.18 4.62
CA ASN A 110 -30.66 24.35 5.04
C ASN A 110 -30.11 25.68 4.51
N SER A 111 -28.98 25.68 3.80
CA SER A 111 -28.35 26.90 3.28
C SER A 111 -28.89 27.31 1.89
N ASP A 112 -29.56 26.40 1.18
CA ASP A 112 -30.01 26.62 -0.21
C ASP A 112 -31.48 27.06 -0.34
N GLN A 113 -32.22 27.21 0.77
CA GLN A 113 -33.66 27.54 0.72
C GLN A 113 -33.98 29.05 0.80
N SER A 114 -33.00 29.93 1.00
CA SER A 114 -33.24 31.37 1.18
C SER A 114 -33.29 32.22 -0.11
N ASP A 115 -32.96 31.67 -1.28
CA ASP A 115 -32.81 32.49 -2.50
C ASP A 115 -33.99 32.44 -3.50
N LEU A 116 -35.13 31.83 -3.16
CA LEU A 116 -36.29 31.75 -4.07
C LEU A 116 -37.60 32.44 -3.62
N ASN A 117 -37.67 33.03 -2.42
CA ASN A 117 -38.89 33.75 -1.98
C ASN A 117 -38.77 35.29 -1.99
N SER A 118 -37.88 35.85 -2.82
CA SER A 118 -37.74 37.32 -2.99
C SER A 118 -38.61 37.92 -4.11
N LYS A 119 -39.61 37.19 -4.63
CA LYS A 119 -40.59 37.74 -5.60
C LYS A 119 -41.96 37.09 -5.43
N MET A 120 -42.78 37.65 -4.53
CA MET A 120 -44.20 38.00 -4.72
C MET A 120 -44.75 38.66 -3.46
#